data_AF-A0A523HS63-F1
#
_entry.id   AF-A0A523HS63-F1
#
_cell.length_a   1.000
_cell.length_b   1.000
_cell.length_c   1.000
_cell.angle_alpha   90.00
_cell.angle_beta   90.00
_cell.angle_gamma   90.00
#
_symmetry.space_group_name_H-M   'P 1'
#
loop_
_entity.id
_entity.type
_entity.pdbx_description
1 polymer ?
#
loop_
_entity_poly.entity_id
_entity_poly.type
_entity_poly.pdbx_seq_one_letter_code
_entity_poly.pdbx_strand_id
1 'polypeptide(L)'
;MSLAHVQNSYGDVQNTYDLVKNRKDDIPFNINKCDTYDSTDVDFDANDYIGSLTTKVPKWNFRSLNFKIYSSKPIEVVISRQNGRYFAENESLDIYAIGASEEEAFDDFCQNLIYFYKHYKALSWDKVTGRAEELKQLFDNVFQETLI
;
A
#
# COMPACT_ATOMS: atom_id res chain seq x y z
N MET A 1 26.83 -56.38 -8.81
CA MET A 1 26.22 -56.33 -7.47
C MET A 1 26.67 -55.06 -6.77
N SER A 2 25.75 -54.10 -6.58
CA SER A 2 25.62 -53.16 -5.45
C SER A 2 24.73 -51.99 -5.89
N LEU A 3 23.54 -51.88 -5.31
CA LEU A 3 22.69 -50.69 -5.34
C LEU A 3 22.21 -50.46 -3.91
N ALA A 4 22.73 -49.41 -3.27
CA ALA A 4 22.32 -48.98 -1.94
C ALA A 4 20.96 -48.29 -2.02
N HIS A 5 19.99 -48.82 -1.28
CA HIS A 5 18.68 -48.20 -1.08
C HIS A 5 18.75 -47.20 0.08
N VAL A 6 18.26 -45.99 -0.20
CA VAL A 6 17.95 -44.93 0.76
C VAL A 6 16.66 -45.30 1.49
N GLN A 7 16.67 -45.33 2.82
CA GLN A 7 15.44 -45.40 3.63
C GLN A 7 15.22 -44.04 4.30
N ASN A 8 14.12 -43.40 3.90
CA ASN A 8 13.64 -42.10 4.37
C ASN A 8 12.85 -42.21 5.67
N SER A 9 13.06 -41.17 6.49
CA SER A 9 12.40 -40.78 7.73
C SER A 9 10.86 -40.68 7.62
N TYR A 10 10.16 -41.53 8.37
CA TYR A 10 8.70 -41.48 8.59
C TYR A 10 8.34 -41.52 10.09
N GLY A 11 9.18 -40.93 10.96
CA GLY A 11 9.00 -40.98 12.42
C GLY A 11 8.39 -39.73 13.07
N ASP A 12 8.43 -38.57 12.42
CA ASP A 12 8.24 -37.27 13.12
C ASP A 12 6.85 -36.62 12.99
N VAL A 13 5.90 -37.24 12.28
CA VAL A 13 4.58 -36.62 12.04
C VAL A 13 3.52 -37.07 13.06
N GLN A 14 3.72 -38.18 13.75
CA GLN A 14 2.72 -38.70 14.70
C GLN A 14 2.80 -38.01 16.08
N ASN A 15 3.98 -37.57 16.51
CA ASN A 15 4.18 -36.91 17.80
C ASN A 15 3.52 -35.52 17.91
N THR A 16 3.26 -34.84 16.79
CA THR A 16 2.65 -33.50 16.80
C THR A 16 1.14 -33.54 16.97
N TYR A 17 0.46 -34.60 16.50
CA TYR A 17 -0.99 -34.73 16.66
C TYR A 17 -1.42 -35.09 18.09
N ASP A 18 -0.58 -35.80 18.85
CA ASP A 18 -0.89 -36.19 20.23
C ASP A 18 -0.73 -35.01 21.22
N LEU A 19 0.12 -34.02 20.91
CA LEU A 19 0.29 -32.82 21.74
C LEU A 19 -0.86 -31.82 21.63
N VAL A 20 -1.55 -31.76 20.48
CA VAL A 20 -2.71 -30.86 20.29
C VAL A 20 -3.98 -31.44 20.93
N LYS A 21 -4.10 -32.77 20.97
CA LYS A 21 -5.28 -33.44 21.51
C LYS A 21 -5.38 -33.33 23.04
N ASN A 22 -4.24 -33.30 23.74
CA ASN A 22 -4.18 -33.22 25.20
C ASN A 22 -4.40 -31.80 25.80
N ARG A 23 -4.56 -30.75 25.00
CA ARG A 23 -4.80 -29.37 25.50
C ARG A 23 -6.27 -28.95 25.51
N LYS A 24 -7.20 -29.80 25.03
CA LYS A 24 -8.63 -29.48 25.00
C LYS A 24 -9.36 -29.79 26.30
N ASP A 25 -8.76 -30.54 27.21
CA ASP A 25 -9.40 -30.99 28.45
C ASP A 25 -9.04 -30.15 29.68
N ASP A 26 -8.14 -29.17 29.54
CA ASP A 26 -7.61 -28.34 30.65
C ASP A 26 -8.09 -26.88 30.63
N ILE A 27 -9.27 -26.58 30.08
CA ILE A 27 -9.86 -25.24 30.24
C ILE A 27 -10.90 -25.29 31.37
N PRO A 28 -10.54 -24.94 32.63
CA PRO A 28 -11.55 -24.68 33.64
C PRO A 28 -12.24 -23.38 33.25
N PHE A 29 -13.49 -23.49 32.82
CA PHE A 29 -14.41 -22.36 32.69
C PHE A 29 -14.52 -21.64 34.04
N ASN A 30 -13.89 -20.47 34.18
CA ASN A 30 -14.33 -19.44 35.09
C ASN A 30 -13.90 -18.06 34.57
N ILE A 31 -14.70 -17.51 33.65
CA ILE A 31 -14.55 -16.13 33.19
C ILE A 31 -15.33 -15.25 34.17
N ASN A 32 -14.75 -14.96 35.32
CA ASN A 32 -15.22 -13.92 36.24
C ASN A 32 -14.02 -13.29 36.96
N LYS A 33 -13.23 -12.53 36.21
CA LYS A 33 -12.47 -11.36 36.66
C LYS A 33 -11.66 -10.83 35.47
N CYS A 34 -12.11 -9.73 34.88
CA CYS A 34 -11.17 -8.89 34.12
C CYS A 34 -10.66 -7.87 35.13
N ASP A 35 -9.57 -8.23 35.79
CA ASP A 35 -8.72 -7.27 36.48
C ASP A 35 -8.21 -6.29 35.41
N THR A 36 -8.32 -5.01 35.73
CA THR A 36 -7.85 -3.88 34.94
C THR A 36 -6.41 -4.07 34.51
N TYR A 37 -6.22 -4.40 33.23
CA TYR A 37 -4.95 -4.26 32.54
C TYR A 37 -4.71 -2.77 32.33
N ASP A 38 -3.78 -2.22 33.12
CA ASP A 38 -3.16 -0.92 32.85
C ASP A 38 -2.29 -1.09 31.59
N SER A 39 -2.92 -0.97 30.43
CA SER A 39 -2.25 -0.99 29.14
C SER A 39 -1.72 0.41 28.86
N THR A 40 -0.41 0.59 28.93
CA THR A 40 0.27 1.84 28.57
C THR A 40 0.29 2.12 27.06
N ASP A 41 -0.29 1.25 26.24
CA ASP A 41 -0.46 1.47 24.80
C ASP A 41 -1.78 2.20 24.55
N VAL A 42 -1.74 3.51 24.73
CA VAL A 42 -2.71 4.43 24.12
C VAL A 42 -2.33 4.47 22.64
N ASP A 43 -3.05 3.72 21.79
CA ASP A 43 -3.23 3.93 20.33
C ASP A 43 -3.63 2.62 19.60
N PHE A 44 -4.37 1.72 20.26
CA PHE A 44 -5.02 0.61 19.53
C PHE A 44 -6.27 1.12 18.82
N ASP A 45 -6.14 1.55 17.55
CA ASP A 45 -7.29 1.78 16.67
C ASP A 45 -7.71 0.43 16.07
N ALA A 46 -8.86 -0.10 16.53
CA ALA A 46 -9.43 -1.33 16.00
C ALA A 46 -9.69 -1.30 14.48
N ASN A 47 -9.71 -0.10 13.87
CA ASN A 47 -9.79 0.05 12.41
C ASN A 47 -8.52 -0.36 11.65
N ASP A 48 -7.34 -0.42 12.30
CA ASP A 48 -6.12 -0.92 11.63
C ASP A 48 -6.13 -2.45 11.43
N TYR A 49 -6.98 -3.18 12.18
CA TYR A 49 -7.10 -4.65 12.08
C TYR A 49 -8.18 -5.10 11.09
N ILE A 50 -9.12 -4.22 10.73
CA ILE A 50 -10.08 -4.46 9.64
C ILE A 50 -9.33 -4.10 8.37
N GLY A 51 -8.69 -5.10 7.77
CA GLY A 51 -7.72 -5.01 6.66
C GLY A 51 -7.80 -3.72 5.85
N SER A 52 -6.69 -2.98 5.81
CA SER A 52 -6.49 -1.70 5.12
C SER A 52 -7.49 -1.50 3.98
N LEU A 53 -8.51 -0.67 4.21
CA LEU A 53 -9.55 -0.44 3.21
C LEU A 53 -8.93 0.34 2.06
N THR A 54 -8.58 -0.39 0.99
CA THR A 54 -7.96 0.20 -0.20
C THR A 54 -9.02 0.45 -1.26
N THR A 55 -9.13 1.69 -1.71
CA THR A 55 -10.04 2.11 -2.77
C THR A 55 -9.25 2.54 -3.99
N LYS A 56 -9.65 2.06 -5.17
CA LYS A 56 -9.07 2.47 -6.46
C LYS A 56 -9.97 3.52 -7.09
N VAL A 57 -9.43 4.71 -7.32
CA VAL A 57 -10.19 5.86 -7.83
C VAL A 57 -9.62 6.30 -9.18
N PRO A 58 -10.30 6.01 -10.31
CA PRO A 58 -9.86 6.49 -11.61
C PRO A 58 -10.11 8.00 -11.74
N LYS A 59 -9.09 8.76 -12.13
CA LYS A 59 -9.14 10.22 -12.30
C LYS A 59 -8.53 10.65 -13.63
N TRP A 60 -9.08 11.72 -14.20
CA TRP A 60 -8.62 12.31 -15.46
C TRP A 60 -8.13 13.74 -15.33
N ASN A 61 -8.62 14.46 -14.31
CA ASN A 61 -8.36 15.88 -14.14
C ASN A 61 -7.63 16.08 -12.83
N PHE A 62 -6.51 16.78 -12.88
CA PHE A 62 -5.69 17.10 -11.72
C PHE A 62 -5.45 18.60 -11.69
N ARG A 63 -5.67 19.21 -10.53
CA ARG A 63 -5.59 20.66 -10.37
C ARG A 63 -4.76 21.02 -9.14
N SER A 64 -4.08 22.15 -9.27
CA SER A 64 -3.54 22.95 -8.18
C SER A 64 -4.11 24.36 -8.32
N LEU A 65 -3.75 25.30 -7.42
CA LEU A 65 -4.28 26.67 -7.41
C LEU A 65 -4.36 27.31 -8.81
N ASN A 66 -3.27 27.24 -9.59
CA ASN A 66 -3.13 27.98 -10.85
C ASN A 66 -2.75 27.08 -12.03
N PHE A 67 -2.94 25.76 -11.91
CA PHE A 67 -2.48 24.84 -12.95
C PHE A 67 -3.37 23.61 -13.01
N LYS A 68 -3.75 23.23 -14.22
CA LYS A 68 -4.60 22.08 -14.48
C LYS A 68 -3.99 21.23 -15.59
N ILE A 69 -3.93 19.93 -15.34
CA ILE A 69 -3.58 18.94 -16.35
C ILE A 69 -4.73 17.93 -16.49
N TYR A 70 -4.84 17.39 -17.69
CA TYR A 70 -5.76 16.33 -18.05
C TYR A 70 -4.97 15.13 -18.56
N SER A 71 -5.39 13.92 -18.22
CA SER A 71 -4.82 12.69 -18.75
C SER A 71 -5.69 12.09 -19.86
N SER A 72 -5.09 11.62 -20.95
CA SER A 72 -5.80 10.97 -22.06
C SER A 72 -6.44 9.63 -21.68
N LYS A 73 -6.02 9.06 -20.56
CA LYS A 73 -6.50 7.79 -19.97
C LYS A 73 -6.76 7.99 -18.47
N PRO A 74 -7.63 7.18 -17.84
CA PRO A 74 -7.77 7.22 -16.39
C PRO A 74 -6.44 6.90 -15.71
N ILE A 75 -6.06 7.74 -14.76
CA ILE A 75 -5.01 7.43 -13.79
C ILE A 75 -5.71 6.83 -12.58
N GLU A 76 -5.42 5.57 -12.29
CA GLU A 76 -5.89 4.91 -11.08
C GLU A 76 -5.09 5.42 -9.89
N VAL A 77 -5.75 6.10 -8.96
CA VAL A 77 -5.14 6.49 -7.68
C VAL A 77 -5.59 5.47 -6.64
N VAL A 78 -4.64 4.82 -5.99
CA VAL A 78 -4.90 3.92 -4.89
C VAL A 78 -4.93 4.73 -3.61
N ILE A 79 -6.06 4.70 -2.92
CA ILE A 79 -6.26 5.37 -1.63
C ILE A 79 -6.35 4.29 -0.56
N SER A 80 -5.50 4.37 0.46
CA SER A 80 -5.52 3.44 1.59
C SER A 80 -5.42 4.20 2.91
N ARG A 81 -5.84 3.54 4.00
CA ARG A 81 -5.67 4.04 5.37
C ARG A 81 -4.83 3.08 6.17
N GLN A 82 -3.81 3.59 6.87
CA GLN A 82 -2.93 2.83 7.73
C GLN A 82 -2.46 3.73 8.89
N ASN A 83 -2.54 3.24 10.13
CA ASN A 83 -2.05 3.93 11.33
C ASN A 83 -2.63 5.35 11.46
N GLY A 84 -3.94 5.50 11.23
CA GLY A 84 -4.63 6.79 11.28
C GLY A 84 -4.25 7.79 10.18
N ARG A 85 -3.46 7.41 9.18
CA ARG A 85 -3.08 8.23 8.02
C ARG A 85 -3.69 7.71 6.74
N TYR A 86 -3.95 8.62 5.80
CA TYR A 86 -4.39 8.30 4.45
C TYR A 86 -3.21 8.39 3.50
N PHE A 87 -3.14 7.46 2.56
CA PHE A 87 -2.14 7.40 1.51
C PHE A 87 -2.83 7.49 0.16
N ALA A 88 -2.26 8.24 -0.76
CA ALA A 88 -2.67 8.29 -2.15
C ALA A 88 -1.47 7.99 -3.04
N GLU A 89 -1.54 6.93 -3.84
CA GLU A 89 -0.40 6.45 -4.60
C GLU A 89 -0.75 6.02 -6.03
N ASN A 90 0.27 6.10 -6.89
CA ASN A 90 0.27 5.47 -8.20
C ASN A 90 1.68 4.97 -8.51
N GLU A 91 1.88 3.66 -8.44
CA GLU A 91 3.19 3.01 -8.67
C GLU A 91 3.74 3.26 -10.07
N SER A 92 2.88 3.36 -11.09
CA SER A 92 3.32 3.59 -12.47
C SER A 92 3.96 4.97 -12.65
N LEU A 93 3.44 5.95 -11.91
CA LEU A 93 3.92 7.34 -11.89
C LEU A 93 5.01 7.58 -10.84
N ASP A 94 5.26 6.62 -9.95
CA ASP A 94 6.17 6.74 -8.81
C ASP A 94 5.81 7.93 -7.90
N ILE A 95 4.51 8.08 -7.63
CA ILE A 95 3.98 9.16 -6.78
C ILE A 95 3.30 8.54 -5.57
N TYR A 96 3.67 9.06 -4.40
CA TYR A 96 3.13 8.72 -3.10
C TYR A 96 2.87 10.01 -2.33
N ALA A 97 1.71 10.10 -1.70
CA ALA A 97 1.31 11.24 -0.88
C ALA A 97 0.63 10.75 0.40
N ILE A 98 0.71 11.55 1.46
CA ILE A 98 0.16 11.21 2.78
C ILE A 98 -0.69 12.37 3.30
N GLY A 99 -1.77 12.06 4.01
CA GLY A 99 -2.67 13.05 4.60
C GLY A 99 -3.27 12.59 5.92
N ALA A 100 -3.78 13.53 6.71
CA ALA A 100 -4.65 13.23 7.84
C ALA A 100 -6.08 12.89 7.41
N SER A 101 -6.45 13.20 6.16
CA SER A 101 -7.69 12.80 5.51
C SER A 101 -7.46 12.28 4.09
N GLU A 102 -8.46 11.60 3.53
CA GLU A 102 -8.45 11.19 2.11
C GLU A 102 -8.29 12.38 1.17
N GLU A 103 -8.98 13.49 1.46
CA GLU A 103 -8.92 14.72 0.66
C GLU A 103 -7.52 15.34 0.70
N GLU A 104 -6.90 15.42 1.89
CA GLU A 104 -5.55 15.96 2.04
C GLU A 104 -4.51 15.10 1.30
N ALA A 105 -4.58 13.77 1.44
CA ALA A 105 -3.69 12.86 0.73
C ALA A 105 -3.85 12.98 -0.80
N PHE A 106 -5.09 13.10 -1.29
CA PHE A 106 -5.37 13.27 -2.70
C PHE A 106 -4.94 14.63 -3.25
N ASP A 107 -5.10 15.70 -2.48
CA ASP A 107 -4.65 17.04 -2.86
C ASP A 107 -3.12 17.10 -2.93
N ASP A 108 -2.42 16.49 -1.97
CA ASP A 108 -0.96 16.38 -1.99
C ASP A 108 -0.47 15.52 -3.18
N PHE A 109 -1.17 14.41 -3.49
CA PHE A 109 -0.94 13.63 -4.70
C PHE A 109 -1.06 14.49 -5.97
N CYS A 110 -2.11 15.32 -6.07
CA CYS A 110 -2.30 16.22 -7.21
C CYS A 110 -1.17 17.24 -7.35
N GLN A 111 -0.68 17.78 -6.22
CA GLN A 111 0.45 18.72 -6.22
C GLN A 111 1.73 18.05 -6.71
N ASN A 112 2.05 16.87 -6.18
CA ASN A 112 3.21 16.09 -6.58
C ASN A 112 3.16 15.70 -8.07
N LEU A 113 2.00 15.26 -8.55
CA LEU A 113 1.78 14.95 -9.97
C LEU A 113 2.04 16.15 -10.87
N ILE A 114 1.50 17.32 -10.51
CA ILE A 114 1.71 18.55 -11.28
C ILE A 114 3.17 18.99 -11.24
N TYR A 115 3.85 18.84 -10.10
CA TYR A 115 5.27 19.13 -9.97
C TYR A 115 6.10 18.23 -10.91
N PHE A 116 5.89 16.92 -10.87
CA PHE A 116 6.60 15.98 -11.74
C PHE A 116 6.31 16.20 -13.22
N TYR A 117 5.04 16.45 -13.58
CA TYR A 117 4.68 16.81 -14.95
C TYR A 117 5.50 18.01 -15.45
N LYS A 118 5.54 19.11 -14.67
CA LYS A 118 6.30 20.31 -15.04
C LYS A 118 7.80 20.02 -15.14
N HIS A 119 8.32 19.27 -14.18
CA HIS A 119 9.73 18.89 -14.14
C HIS A 119 10.14 18.11 -15.39
N TYR A 120 9.44 17.02 -15.70
CA TYR A 120 9.75 16.18 -16.86
C TYR A 120 9.47 16.87 -18.20
N LYS A 121 8.48 17.76 -18.27
CA LYS A 121 8.23 18.58 -19.47
C LYS A 121 9.36 19.59 -19.73
N ALA A 122 9.97 20.14 -18.68
CA ALA A 122 11.07 21.10 -18.79
C ALA A 122 12.44 20.44 -19.04
N LEU A 123 12.60 19.15 -18.68
CA LEU A 123 13.83 18.41 -18.93
C LEU A 123 14.01 18.08 -20.42
N SER A 124 15.23 18.28 -20.90
CA SER A 124 15.66 17.83 -22.22
C SER A 124 16.04 16.35 -22.18
N TRP A 125 15.78 15.61 -23.28
CA TRP A 125 15.98 14.17 -23.35
C TRP A 125 17.42 13.70 -23.06
N ASP A 126 18.42 14.52 -23.37
CA ASP A 126 19.84 14.26 -23.07
C ASP A 126 20.16 14.23 -21.56
N LYS A 127 19.26 14.73 -20.71
CA LYS A 127 19.42 14.78 -19.25
C LYS A 127 18.66 13.69 -18.51
N VAL A 128 17.97 12.81 -19.23
CA VAL A 128 17.09 11.80 -18.66
C VAL A 128 17.60 10.42 -19.04
N THR A 129 17.72 9.53 -18.06
CA THR A 129 18.26 8.18 -18.26
C THR A 129 17.51 7.16 -17.40
N GLY A 130 17.50 5.90 -17.83
CA GLY A 130 16.89 4.79 -17.09
C GLY A 130 15.41 5.04 -16.78
N ARG A 131 14.99 4.83 -15.53
CA ARG A 131 13.60 4.99 -15.11
C ARG A 131 13.03 6.40 -15.37
N ALA A 132 13.86 7.43 -15.29
CA ALA A 132 13.42 8.79 -15.54
C ALA A 132 13.03 9.00 -17.02
N GLU A 133 13.66 8.29 -17.96
CA GLU A 133 13.33 8.36 -19.38
C GLU A 133 11.92 7.80 -19.63
N GLU A 134 11.62 6.66 -19.00
CA GLU A 134 10.28 6.04 -19.04
C GLU A 134 9.21 6.95 -18.45
N LEU A 135 9.48 7.58 -17.31
CA LEU A 135 8.56 8.53 -16.68
C LEU A 135 8.35 9.75 -17.57
N LYS A 136 9.40 10.32 -18.16
CA LYS A 136 9.26 11.44 -19.09
C LYS A 136 8.39 11.07 -20.28
N GLN A 137 8.64 9.90 -20.89
CA GLN A 137 7.83 9.40 -22.00
C GLN A 137 6.37 9.21 -21.59
N LEU A 138 6.13 8.66 -20.41
CA LEU A 138 4.78 8.50 -19.85
C LEU A 138 4.09 9.85 -19.69
N PHE A 139 4.76 10.83 -19.08
CA PHE A 139 4.19 12.17 -18.86
C PHE A 139 3.87 12.89 -20.18
N ASP A 140 4.78 12.85 -21.15
CA ASP A 140 4.60 13.49 -22.46
C ASP A 140 3.45 12.85 -23.27
N ASN A 141 3.22 11.55 -23.12
CA ASN A 141 2.17 10.83 -23.86
C ASN A 141 0.80 10.85 -23.18
N VAL A 142 0.76 10.87 -21.84
CA VAL A 142 -0.47 10.68 -21.07
C VAL A 142 -1.11 12.02 -20.71
N PHE A 143 -0.33 13.07 -20.41
CA PHE A 143 -0.86 14.30 -19.83
C PHE A 143 -0.77 15.51 -20.75
N GLN A 144 -1.76 16.38 -20.65
CA GLN A 144 -1.85 17.64 -21.41
C GLN A 144 -2.29 18.78 -20.50
N GLU A 145 -1.75 19.98 -20.75
CA GLU A 145 -2.21 21.20 -20.09
C GLU A 145 -3.60 21.59 -20.60
N THR A 146 -4.43 22.10 -19.71
CA THR A 146 -5.73 22.70 -20.06
C THR A 146 -5.69 24.18 -19.70
N LEU A 147 -6.14 25.04 -20.62
CA LEU A 147 -6.34 26.46 -20.33
C LEU A 147 -7.44 26.61 -19.27
N ILE A 148 -7.16 27.41 -18.25
CA ILE A 148 -8.11 27.78 -17.19
C ILE A 148 -8.82 29.06 -17.60
#